data_AF-A0A3S2YJG1-F1
#
_entry.id   AF-A0A3S2YJG1-F1
#
_cell.length_a   1.000
_cell.length_b   1.000
_cell.length_c   1.000
_cell.angle_alpha   90.00
_cell.angle_beta   90.00
_cell.angle_gamma   90.00
#
_symmetry.space_group_name_H-M   'P 1'
#
loop_
_entity.id
_entity.type
_entity.pdbx_description
1 polymer ?
#
loop_
_entity_poly.entity_id
_entity_poly.type
_entity_poly.pdbx_seq_one_letter_code
_entity_poly.pdbx_strand_id
1 'polypeptide(L)' 'MFDPIRKIARAFRAPTTQEREMAYLNGSLDRIDLEFRQRQVDRGLFRTR' A
#
# COMPACT_ATOMS: atom_id res chain seq x y z
N MET A 1 -0.12 31.61 -10.15
CA MET A 1 -0.12 31.14 -11.55
C MET A 1 0.66 29.82 -11.72
N PHE A 2 0.49 28.84 -10.80
CA PHE A 2 1.20 27.53 -10.84
C PHE A 2 0.32 26.35 -10.34
N ASP A 3 -0.97 26.59 -10.13
CA ASP A 3 -1.93 25.60 -9.60
C ASP A 3 -2.09 24.30 -10.41
N PRO A 4 -1.99 24.28 -11.76
CA PRO A 4 -2.16 23.04 -12.52
C PRO A 4 -1.05 22.03 -12.23
N ILE A 5 0.20 22.50 -12.08
CA ILE A 5 1.38 21.65 -11.87
C ILE A 5 1.30 20.95 -10.51
N ARG A 6 0.77 21.65 -9.48
CA ARG A 6 0.60 21.10 -8.13
C ARG A 6 -0.46 19.99 -8.07
N LYS A 7 -1.49 20.04 -8.94
CA LYS A 7 -2.50 18.98 -9.06
C LYS A 7 -1.92 17.72 -9.69
N ILE A 8 -1.11 17.85 -10.75
CA ILE A 8 -0.48 16.71 -11.43
C ILE A 8 0.53 16.01 -10.49
N ALA A 9 1.31 16.79 -9.74
CA ALA A 9 2.25 16.24 -8.76
C ALA A 9 1.58 15.44 -7.62
N ARG A 10 0.35 15.81 -7.21
CA ARG A 10 -0.41 15.04 -6.21
C ARG A 10 -0.93 13.70 -6.75
N ALA A 11 -1.23 13.64 -8.05
CA ALA A 11 -1.65 12.41 -8.70
C ALA A 11 -0.49 11.41 -8.86
N PHE A 12 0.75 11.89 -8.99
CA PHE A 12 1.98 11.08 -9.04
C PHE A 12 2.59 10.78 -7.66
N ARG A 13 1.77 10.75 -6.60
CA ARG A 13 2.24 10.41 -5.26
C ARG A 13 2.70 8.96 -5.20
N ALA A 14 3.84 8.71 -4.55
CA ALA A 14 4.28 7.35 -4.25
C ALA A 14 3.26 6.62 -3.34
N PRO A 15 2.97 5.33 -3.59
CA PRO A 15 2.03 4.55 -2.78
C PRO A 15 2.41 4.61 -1.29
N THR A 16 1.42 4.92 -0.47
CA THR A 16 1.54 4.90 0.99
C THR A 16 1.77 3.48 1.51
N THR A 17 2.22 3.37 2.76
CA THR A 17 2.35 2.06 3.44
C THR A 17 1.01 1.32 3.46
N GLN A 18 -0.08 2.01 3.80
CA GLN A 18 -1.42 1.44 3.83
C GLN A 18 -1.90 0.96 2.45
N GLU A 19 -1.65 1.72 1.38
CA GLU A 19 -2.00 1.29 0.02
C GLU A 19 -1.21 0.04 -0.40
N ARG A 20 0.06 -0.05 0.00
CA ARG A 20 0.88 -1.25 -0.25
C ARG A 20 0.40 -2.46 0.55
N GLU A 21 0.03 -2.26 1.81
CA GLU A 21 -0.58 -3.30 2.65
C GLU A 21 -1.87 -3.82 2.03
N MET A 22 -2.79 -2.94 1.63
CA MET A 22 -4.04 -3.35 1.00
C MET A 22 -3.81 -4.05 -0.35
N ALA A 23 -2.90 -3.54 -1.18
CA ALA A 23 -2.56 -4.20 -2.44
C ALA A 23 -1.98 -5.60 -2.22
N TYR A 24 -1.17 -5.76 -1.17
CA TYR A 24 -0.60 -7.05 -0.79
C TYR A 24 -1.65 -8.05 -0.31
N LEU A 25 -2.60 -7.60 0.53
CA LEU A 25 -3.71 -8.43 0.99
C LEU A 25 -4.68 -8.77 -0.15
N ASN A 26 -5.02 -7.81 -1.00
CA ASN A 26 -5.91 -8.01 -2.16
C ASN A 26 -5.32 -8.96 -3.21
N GLY A 27 -4.00 -9.18 -3.20
CA GLY A 27 -3.34 -10.17 -4.03
C GLY A 27 -3.42 -11.60 -3.51
N SER A 28 -4.17 -11.87 -2.44
CA SER A 28 -4.34 -13.22 -1.89
C SER A 28 -5.13 -14.12 -2.85
N LEU A 29 -4.65 -15.35 -3.07
CA LEU A 29 -5.33 -16.31 -3.95
C LEU A 29 -6.45 -17.09 -3.25
N ASP A 30 -6.29 -17.33 -1.95
CA ASP A 30 -7.26 -18.03 -1.12
C ASP A 30 -7.26 -17.48 0.31
N ARG A 31 -8.10 -18.06 1.17
CA ARG A 31 -8.25 -17.63 2.56
C ARG A 31 -7.01 -17.90 3.41
N ILE A 32 -6.27 -18.98 3.12
CA ILE A 32 -5.07 -19.34 3.88
C ILE A 32 -3.92 -18.40 3.54
N ASP A 33 -3.75 -18.06 2.26
CA ASP A 33 -2.80 -17.04 1.79
C ASP A 33 -3.15 -15.68 2.39
N LEU A 34 -4.44 -15.30 2.41
CA LEU A 34 -4.88 -14.06 3.05
C LEU A 34 -4.47 -14.00 4.53
N GLU A 35 -4.74 -15.06 5.30
CA GLU A 35 -4.36 -15.12 6.72
C GLU A 35 -2.84 -15.08 6.90
N PHE A 36 -2.08 -15.77 6.05
CA PHE A 36 -0.63 -15.74 6.07
C PHE A 36 -0.08 -14.34 5.79
N ARG A 37 -0.62 -13.65 4.77
CA ARG A 37 -0.25 -12.27 4.44
C ARG A 37 -0.63 -11.29 5.53
N GLN A 38 -1.80 -11.47 6.16
CA GLN A 38 -2.24 -10.67 7.30
C GLN A 38 -1.22 -10.75 8.44
N ARG A 39 -0.75 -11.95 8.78
CA ARG A 39 0.29 -12.13 9.80
C ARG A 39 1.61 -11.45 9.45
N GLN A 40 1.97 -11.40 8.17
CA GLN A 40 3.18 -10.70 7.74
C GLN A 40 3.04 -9.18 7.90
N VAL A 41 1.89 -8.63 7.53
CA VAL A 41 1.56 -7.21 7.76
C VAL A 41 1.64 -6.89 9.24
N ASP A 42 1.03 -7.71 10.10
CA ASP A 42 1.03 -7.53 11.56
C ASP A 42 2.45 -7.58 12.16
N ARG A 43 3.34 -8.39 11.58
CA ARG A 43 4.77 -8.46 11.92
C ARG A 43 5.57 -7.23 11.47
N GLY A 44 4.94 -6.29 10.78
CA GLY A 44 5.56 -5.05 10.34
C GLY A 44 6.28 -5.15 9.00
N LEU A 45 5.85 -6.04 8.10
CA LEU A 45 6.42 -6.16 6.73
C LEU A 45 6.54 -4.79 6.00
N PHE A 46 5.62 -3.86 6.26
CA PHE A 46 5.58 -2.53 5.65
C PHE A 46 6.01 -1.39 6.58
N ARG A 47 6.51 -1.69 7.79
CA ARG A 47 7.07 -0.66 8.67
C ARG A 47 8.47 -0.27 8.17
N THR A 48 8.61 0.98 7.73
CA THR A 48 9.92 1.59 7.52
C THR A 48 10.60 1.77 8.88
N ARG A 49 11.85 1.32 9.02
CA ARG A 49 12.68 1.54 10.22
C ARG A 49 12.88 3.02 10.50
#